data_AF-A0A392MZP2-F1
#
_entry.id   AF-A0A392MZP2-F1
#
_cell.length_a   1.000
_cell.length_b   1.000
_cell.length_c   1.000
_cell.angle_alpha   90.00
_cell.angle_beta   90.00
_cell.angle_gamma   90.00
#
_symmetry.space_group_name_H-M   'P 1'
#
loop_
_entity.id
_entity.type
_entity.pdbx_description
1 polymer ?
#
loop_
_entity_poly.entity_id
_entity_poly.type
_entity_poly.pdbx_seq_one_letter_code
_entity_poly.pdbx_strand_id
1 'polypeptide(L)'
;PPVFRFELYHGKAKLNFIKVKKEGCLEYLKQKLTFSCVAIDPIGIKRAGSLFTYGCKAVSAKSVILGWWVEVLFETVLPVPAGLSNFYTEMIKCQITVTFDWEGEREDKFRVKFVYFTMKDMNEKPLLDRHGAAVILNAIQNGGRRGRTTLTQIF
;
A
#
# COMPACT_ATOMS: atom_id res chain seq x y z
N PRO A 1 -6.50 -18.02 1.57
CA PRO A 1 -5.16 -17.67 1.03
C PRO A 1 -4.26 -17.13 2.14
N PRO A 2 -2.94 -17.39 2.15
CA PRO A 2 -2.04 -16.72 3.08
C PRO A 2 -2.11 -15.21 2.78
N VAL A 3 -2.61 -14.45 3.75
CA VAL A 3 -2.63 -12.99 3.69
C VAL A 3 -1.30 -12.53 4.24
N PHE A 4 -0.50 -11.87 3.40
CA PHE A 4 0.76 -11.31 3.85
C PHE A 4 0.47 -10.02 4.62
N ARG A 5 0.50 -10.13 5.96
CA ARG A 5 0.09 -9.05 6.85
C ARG A 5 1.30 -8.23 7.26
N PHE A 6 1.43 -7.03 6.69
CA PHE A 6 2.21 -5.97 7.32
C PHE A 6 1.28 -5.16 8.21
N GLU A 7 1.22 -5.51 9.49
CA GLU A 7 0.55 -4.64 10.45
C GLU A 7 1.42 -3.40 10.69
N LEU A 8 0.94 -2.24 10.23
CA LEU A 8 1.53 -0.98 10.66
C LEU A 8 1.23 -0.81 12.15
N TYR A 9 2.17 -1.24 13.00
CA TYR A 9 2.07 -0.99 14.43
C TYR A 9 2.41 0.47 14.68
N HIS A 10 1.39 1.29 14.86
CA HIS A 10 1.51 2.68 15.24
C HIS A 10 1.98 2.78 16.71
N GLY A 11 3.27 2.55 16.96
CA GLY A 11 3.91 3.04 18.19
C GLY A 11 3.84 4.57 18.29
N LYS A 12 4.65 5.20 19.16
CA LYS A 12 4.71 6.66 19.45
C LYS A 12 4.77 7.65 18.26
N ALA A 13 4.74 7.20 17.01
CA ALA A 13 4.61 8.05 15.83
C ALA A 13 3.20 8.68 15.75
N LYS A 14 3.15 10.01 15.60
CA LYS A 14 1.89 10.73 15.33
C LYS A 14 1.32 10.25 14.00
N LEU A 15 0.17 9.60 14.06
CA LEU A 15 -0.63 9.22 12.89
C LEU A 15 -1.03 10.47 12.11
N ASN A 16 -0.76 10.48 10.80
CA ASN A 16 -1.22 11.54 9.93
C ASN A 16 -2.69 11.30 9.56
N PHE A 17 -3.48 12.35 9.78
CA PHE A 17 -4.90 12.34 9.49
C PHE A 17 -5.13 12.85 8.06
N ILE A 18 -5.87 12.07 7.30
CA ILE A 18 -6.45 12.53 6.04
C ILE A 18 -7.69 13.33 6.41
N LYS A 19 -7.70 14.61 6.01
CA LYS A 19 -8.87 15.47 6.16
C LYS A 19 -9.79 15.24 4.96
N VAL A 20 -10.84 14.48 5.17
CA VAL A 20 -11.86 14.19 4.15
C VAL A 20 -13.23 14.17 4.83
N LYS A 21 -14.23 14.77 4.20
CA LYS A 21 -15.62 14.70 4.70
C LYS A 21 -16.15 13.28 4.57
N LYS A 22 -17.00 12.83 5.49
CA LYS A 22 -17.71 11.54 5.34
C LYS A 22 -18.50 11.49 4.03
N GLU A 23 -19.23 12.56 3.73
CA GLU A 23 -19.91 12.74 2.45
C GLU A 23 -18.87 12.81 1.31
N GLY A 24 -18.99 11.93 0.32
CA GLY A 24 -18.05 11.86 -0.81
C GLY A 24 -16.69 11.21 -0.50
N CYS A 25 -16.48 10.68 0.72
CA CYS A 25 -15.21 10.05 1.11
C CYS A 25 -14.78 8.92 0.15
N LEU A 26 -15.69 8.02 -0.18
CA LEU A 26 -15.37 6.86 -1.03
C LEU A 26 -14.92 7.28 -2.44
N GLU A 27 -15.60 8.27 -3.02
CA GLU A 27 -15.25 8.82 -4.32
C GLU A 27 -13.90 9.54 -4.28
N TYR A 28 -13.68 10.36 -3.24
CA TYR A 28 -12.41 11.02 -3.00
C TYR A 28 -11.27 10.00 -2.94
N LEU A 29 -11.40 8.95 -2.13
CA LEU A 29 -10.36 7.94 -1.98
C LEU A 29 -10.11 7.19 -3.29
N LYS A 30 -11.18 6.82 -4.01
CA LYS A 30 -11.04 6.14 -5.30
C LYS A 30 -10.30 6.99 -6.34
N GLN A 31 -10.50 8.31 -6.32
CA GLN A 31 -9.91 9.22 -7.32
C GLN A 31 -8.56 9.81 -6.93
N LYS A 32 -8.30 10.03 -5.64
CA LYS A 32 -7.19 10.87 -5.15
C LYS A 32 -6.21 10.14 -4.24
N LEU A 33 -6.59 9.01 -3.66
CA LEU A 33 -5.68 8.29 -2.77
C LEU A 33 -4.52 7.71 -3.57
N THR A 34 -3.30 7.98 -3.11
CA THR A 34 -2.08 7.37 -3.63
C THR A 34 -1.39 6.60 -2.51
N PHE A 35 -0.82 5.46 -2.84
CA PHE A 35 -0.11 4.62 -1.89
C PHE A 35 1.38 4.60 -2.21
N SER A 36 2.22 4.86 -1.21
CA SER A 36 3.67 4.84 -1.32
C SER A 36 4.28 4.10 -0.14
N CYS A 37 5.39 3.39 -0.36
CA CYS A 37 6.05 2.59 0.65
C CYS A 37 7.50 3.05 0.84
N VAL A 38 8.05 2.86 2.03
CA VAL A 38 9.45 3.19 2.32
C VAL A 38 10.11 1.95 2.91
N ALA A 39 11.14 1.45 2.23
CA ALA A 39 12.02 0.43 2.79
C ALA A 39 13.13 1.12 3.61
N ILE A 40 13.32 0.66 4.84
CA ILE A 40 14.39 1.12 5.72
C ILE A 40 15.37 -0.04 5.85
N ASP A 41 16.54 0.11 5.24
CA ASP A 41 17.66 -0.81 5.45
C ASP A 41 18.21 -0.61 6.89
N PRO A 42 18.59 -1.68 7.62
CA PRO A 42 19.30 -1.57 8.90
C PRO A 42 20.55 -0.68 8.87
N ILE A 43 21.18 -0.45 7.71
CA ILE A 43 22.30 0.49 7.54
C ILE A 43 21.82 1.97 7.55
N GLY A 44 20.53 2.21 7.73
CA GLY A 44 19.92 3.54 7.84
C GLY A 44 19.62 4.21 6.51
N ILE A 45 19.88 3.54 5.38
CA ILE A 45 19.54 4.04 4.06
C ILE A 45 18.04 3.85 3.84
N LYS A 46 17.29 4.94 4.03
CA LYS A 46 15.86 4.99 3.72
C LYS A 46 15.67 5.10 2.21
N ARG A 47 15.03 4.12 1.60
CA ARG A 47 14.60 4.18 0.20
C ARG A 47 13.09 4.30 0.14
N ALA A 48 12.62 5.47 -0.29
CA ALA A 48 11.21 5.71 -0.55
C ALA A 48 10.89 5.38 -2.01
N GLY A 49 9.92 4.51 -2.23
CA GLY A 49 9.47 4.09 -3.56
C GLY A 49 7.96 3.90 -3.58
N SER A 50 7.32 4.37 -4.64
CA SER A 50 5.91 4.04 -4.85
C SER A 50 5.81 2.67 -5.52
N LEU A 51 4.99 1.76 -4.97
CA LEU A 51 4.62 0.52 -5.67
C LEU A 51 3.72 0.79 -6.88
N PHE A 52 3.17 2.00 -6.95
CA PHE A 52 2.28 2.46 -7.99
C PHE A 52 2.94 3.52 -8.84
N THR A 53 2.72 3.47 -10.14
CA THR A 53 3.02 4.59 -11.03
C THR A 53 2.08 5.76 -10.73
N TYR A 54 2.50 6.98 -11.10
CA TYR A 54 1.64 8.15 -11.04
C TYR A 54 0.36 7.89 -11.87
N GLY A 55 -0.80 7.96 -11.22
CA GLY A 55 -2.11 7.73 -11.86
C GLY A 55 -2.73 6.35 -11.64
N CYS A 56 -2.10 5.42 -10.89
CA CYS A 56 -2.78 4.21 -10.44
C CYS A 56 -3.89 4.58 -9.45
N LYS A 57 -5.14 4.32 -9.85
CA LYS A 57 -6.33 4.58 -9.04
C LYS A 57 -6.70 3.33 -8.23
N ALA A 58 -7.41 3.54 -7.12
CA ALA A 58 -7.96 2.42 -6.39
C ALA A 58 -8.96 1.66 -7.27
N VAL A 59 -8.90 0.34 -7.21
CA VAL A 59 -9.84 -0.55 -7.89
C VAL A 59 -11.21 -0.45 -7.22
N SER A 60 -11.24 -0.39 -5.88
CA SER A 60 -12.47 -0.17 -5.14
C SER A 60 -12.23 0.59 -3.84
N ALA A 61 -13.27 1.25 -3.35
CA ALA A 61 -13.36 1.83 -2.02
C ALA A 61 -14.75 1.51 -1.47
N LYS A 62 -14.83 0.94 -0.26
CA LYS A 62 -16.10 0.53 0.35
C LYS A 62 -16.12 0.77 1.85
N SER A 63 -17.31 0.95 2.40
CA SER A 63 -17.55 0.95 3.85
C SER A 63 -17.76 -0.49 4.33
N VAL A 64 -17.12 -0.91 5.42
CA VAL A 64 -17.08 -2.34 5.83
C VAL A 64 -17.88 -2.66 7.11
N ILE A 65 -18.21 -1.69 7.96
CA ILE A 65 -19.03 -1.93 9.17
C ILE A 65 -19.84 -0.67 9.43
N LEU A 66 -21.08 -0.55 8.94
CA LEU A 66 -22.00 0.58 9.20
C LEU A 66 -21.34 1.98 9.12
N GLY A 67 -20.35 2.19 8.24
CA GLY A 67 -19.63 3.47 8.11
C GLY A 67 -18.44 3.68 9.07
N TRP A 68 -18.17 2.78 10.00
CA TRP A 68 -17.09 2.93 10.97
C TRP A 68 -15.69 2.78 10.35
N TRP A 69 -15.55 1.91 9.34
CA TRP A 69 -14.27 1.58 8.71
C TRP A 69 -14.43 1.63 7.20
N VAL A 70 -13.41 2.12 6.52
CA VAL A 70 -13.35 2.16 5.06
C VAL A 70 -12.21 1.27 4.59
N GLU A 71 -12.45 0.53 3.53
CA GLU A 71 -11.46 -0.31 2.86
C GLU A 71 -11.23 0.23 1.45
N VAL A 72 -9.96 0.41 1.09
CA VAL A 72 -9.56 0.78 -0.26
C VAL A 72 -8.64 -0.30 -0.80
N LEU A 73 -9.00 -0.85 -1.97
CA LEU A 73 -8.24 -1.88 -2.66
C LEU A 73 -7.49 -1.27 -3.84
N PHE A 74 -6.20 -1.57 -3.91
CA PHE A 74 -5.36 -1.31 -5.06
C PHE A 74 -4.82 -2.62 -5.62
N GLU A 75 -4.53 -2.62 -6.92
CA GLU A 75 -3.94 -3.76 -7.61
C GLU A 75 -2.78 -3.29 -8.48
N THR A 76 -1.69 -4.04 -8.47
CA THR A 76 -0.52 -3.80 -9.32
C THR A 76 0.15 -5.12 -9.69
N VAL A 77 1.07 -5.07 -10.63
CA VAL A 77 1.89 -6.20 -11.04
C VAL A 77 3.35 -5.85 -10.83
N LEU A 78 4.08 -6.72 -10.13
CA LEU A 78 5.48 -6.49 -9.75
C LEU A 78 6.38 -7.53 -10.41
N PRO A 79 7.59 -7.14 -10.87
CA PRO A 79 8.55 -8.09 -11.41
C PRO A 79 9.15 -8.97 -10.29
N VAL A 80 9.29 -10.25 -10.58
CA VAL A 80 9.96 -11.21 -9.70
C VAL A 80 11.49 -11.02 -9.78
N PRO A 81 12.19 -10.89 -8.64
CA PRO A 81 13.65 -10.90 -8.62
C PRO A 81 14.20 -12.18 -9.26
N ALA A 82 15.32 -12.09 -9.99
CA ALA A 82 15.91 -13.22 -10.71
C ALA A 82 16.14 -14.47 -9.83
N GLY A 83 16.42 -14.31 -8.53
CA GLY A 83 16.58 -15.43 -7.60
C GLY A 83 15.29 -16.21 -7.27
N LEU A 84 14.12 -15.73 -7.71
CA LEU A 84 12.80 -16.30 -7.42
C LEU A 84 12.06 -16.80 -8.68
N SER A 85 12.60 -16.59 -9.88
CA SER A 85 11.97 -16.99 -11.15
C SER A 85 11.86 -18.51 -11.32
N ASN A 86 12.67 -19.29 -10.61
CA ASN A 86 12.56 -20.76 -10.59
C ASN A 86 11.34 -21.26 -9.79
N PHE A 87 10.69 -20.40 -8.99
CA PHE A 87 9.59 -20.80 -8.10
C PHE A 87 8.23 -20.21 -8.50
N TYR A 88 8.24 -19.09 -9.21
CA TYR A 88 7.08 -18.29 -9.57
C TYR A 88 7.22 -17.75 -11.00
N THR A 89 6.11 -17.33 -11.60
CA THR A 89 6.13 -16.61 -12.88
C THR A 89 6.93 -15.31 -12.80
N GLU A 90 7.41 -14.78 -13.93
CA GLU A 90 8.23 -13.55 -13.98
C GLU A 90 7.55 -12.31 -13.37
N MET A 91 6.23 -12.32 -13.27
CA MET A 91 5.40 -11.25 -12.72
C MET A 91 4.53 -11.76 -11.58
N ILE A 92 4.24 -10.90 -10.61
CA ILE A 92 3.36 -11.18 -9.44
C ILE A 92 2.19 -10.21 -9.46
N LYS A 93 0.98 -10.74 -9.30
CA LYS A 93 -0.20 -9.95 -8.94
C LYS A 93 -0.12 -9.57 -7.47
N CYS A 94 -0.13 -8.28 -7.19
CA CYS A 94 -0.09 -7.73 -5.85
C CYS A 94 -1.35 -6.91 -5.59
N GLN A 95 -2.16 -7.36 -4.64
CA GLN A 95 -3.30 -6.61 -4.10
C GLN A 95 -2.88 -5.92 -2.80
N ILE A 96 -3.20 -4.64 -2.67
CA ILE A 96 -2.96 -3.85 -1.47
C ILE A 96 -4.30 -3.38 -0.92
N THR A 97 -4.65 -3.86 0.27
CA THR A 97 -5.86 -3.44 0.97
C THR A 97 -5.48 -2.48 2.08
N VAL A 98 -5.91 -1.23 1.97
CA VAL A 98 -5.71 -0.21 3.01
C VAL A 98 -7.02 -0.05 3.76
N THR A 99 -7.00 -0.27 5.08
CA THR A 99 -8.16 -0.03 5.93
C THR A 99 -7.97 1.23 6.75
N PHE A 100 -9.06 1.95 6.94
CA PHE A 100 -9.08 3.23 7.61
C PHE A 100 -10.17 3.28 8.67
N ASP A 101 -9.91 4.05 9.71
CA ASP A 101 -10.88 4.36 10.76
C ASP A 101 -11.14 5.87 10.83
N TRP A 102 -12.35 6.22 11.21
CA TRP A 102 -12.69 7.57 11.65
C TRP A 102 -12.22 7.80 13.09
N GLU A 103 -11.71 8.99 13.38
CA GLU A 103 -11.32 9.40 14.73
C GLU A 103 -11.91 10.76 15.09
N GLY A 104 -12.49 10.85 16.30
CA GLY A 104 -13.06 12.07 16.84
C GLY A 104 -14.57 12.23 16.57
N GLU A 105 -15.24 12.96 17.47
CA GLU A 105 -16.69 13.22 17.41
C GLU A 105 -17.04 14.51 16.67
N ARG A 106 -16.08 15.45 16.54
CA ARG A 106 -16.33 16.83 16.07
C ARG A 106 -15.76 17.16 14.70
N GLU A 107 -14.75 16.42 14.23
CA GLU A 107 -14.12 16.61 12.92
C GLU A 107 -13.98 15.25 12.25
N ASP A 108 -14.30 15.17 10.96
CA ASP A 108 -14.08 13.97 10.15
C ASP A 108 -12.57 13.77 9.92
N LYS A 109 -11.89 13.14 10.89
CA LYS A 109 -10.49 12.74 10.77
C LYS A 109 -10.43 11.28 10.38
N PHE A 110 -9.69 11.01 9.32
CA PHE A 110 -9.60 9.68 8.72
C PHE A 110 -8.15 9.22 8.80
N ARG A 111 -7.89 8.06 9.42
CA ARG A 111 -6.52 7.54 9.56
C ARG A 111 -6.39 6.16 8.95
N VAL A 112 -5.22 5.86 8.38
CA VAL A 112 -4.86 4.49 8.02
C VAL A 112 -4.73 3.69 9.31
N LYS A 113 -5.35 2.51 9.34
CA LYS A 113 -5.27 1.54 10.44
C LYS A 113 -4.37 0.37 10.07
N PHE A 114 -4.58 -0.21 8.90
CA PHE A 114 -3.83 -1.37 8.42
C PHE A 114 -3.60 -1.31 6.92
N VAL A 115 -2.52 -1.95 6.48
CA VAL A 115 -2.20 -2.16 5.07
C VAL A 115 -1.91 -3.65 4.88
N TYR A 116 -2.70 -4.33 4.07
CA TYR A 116 -2.55 -5.74 3.79
C TYR A 116 -2.02 -5.93 2.38
N PHE A 117 -1.13 -6.91 2.22
CA PHE A 117 -0.64 -7.32 0.91
C PHE A 117 -1.11 -8.74 0.65
N THR A 118 -1.69 -8.97 -0.51
CA THR A 118 -1.99 -10.32 -0.99
C THR A 118 -1.27 -10.50 -2.31
N MET A 119 -0.40 -11.51 -2.38
CA MET A 119 0.43 -11.76 -3.55
C MET A 119 0.24 -13.17 -4.07
N LYS A 120 0.07 -13.25 -5.39
CA LYS A 120 0.04 -14.50 -6.14
C LYS A 120 0.83 -14.32 -7.42
N ASP A 121 1.47 -15.39 -7.87
CA ASP A 121 2.02 -15.41 -9.22
C ASP A 121 0.91 -15.40 -10.28
N MET A 122 1.28 -15.32 -11.55
CA MET A 122 0.30 -15.26 -12.65
C MET A 122 -0.48 -16.57 -12.83
N ASN A 123 0.00 -17.68 -12.27
CA ASN A 123 -0.69 -18.97 -12.22
C ASN A 123 -1.52 -19.11 -10.93
N GLU A 124 -1.78 -18.02 -10.23
CA GLU A 124 -2.54 -17.93 -8.98
C GLU A 124 -1.89 -18.63 -7.78
N LYS A 125 -0.64 -19.06 -7.89
CA LYS A 125 0.11 -19.68 -6.80
C LYS A 125 0.46 -18.60 -5.76
N PRO A 126 0.11 -18.79 -4.47
CA PRO A 126 0.45 -17.83 -3.43
C PRO A 126 1.96 -17.80 -3.16
N LEU A 127 2.47 -16.61 -2.82
CA LEU A 127 3.87 -16.44 -2.44
C LEU A 127 4.08 -16.78 -0.97
N LEU A 128 5.27 -17.30 -0.66
CA LEU A 128 5.73 -17.36 0.72
C LEU A 128 6.08 -15.95 1.20
N ASP A 129 5.82 -15.70 2.47
CA ASP A 129 6.07 -14.43 3.17
C ASP A 129 7.41 -13.77 2.85
N ARG A 130 8.51 -14.50 3.06
CA ARG A 130 9.87 -14.03 2.76
C ARG A 130 10.09 -13.69 1.29
N HIS A 131 9.42 -14.39 0.37
CA HIS A 131 9.51 -14.14 -1.07
C HIS A 131 8.70 -12.90 -1.46
N GLY A 132 7.52 -12.72 -0.89
CA GLY A 132 6.71 -11.49 -1.06
C GLY A 132 7.46 -10.25 -0.56
N ALA A 133 8.11 -10.33 0.60
CA ALA A 133 8.96 -9.26 1.10
C ALA A 133 10.12 -8.93 0.13
N ALA A 134 10.77 -9.96 -0.43
CA ALA A 134 11.83 -9.76 -1.42
C ALA A 134 11.32 -9.08 -2.70
N VAL A 135 10.13 -9.43 -3.19
CA VAL A 135 9.48 -8.79 -4.35
C VAL A 135 9.19 -7.30 -4.07
N ILE A 136 8.60 -6.97 -2.91
CA ILE A 136 8.34 -5.57 -2.52
C ILE A 136 9.65 -4.80 -2.43
N LEU A 137 10.66 -5.35 -1.76
CA LEU A 137 11.95 -4.69 -1.58
C LEU A 137 12.62 -4.43 -2.93
N ASN A 138 12.62 -5.42 -3.82
CA ASN A 138 13.14 -5.29 -5.17
C ASN A 138 12.40 -4.20 -5.97
N ALA A 139 11.07 -4.15 -5.87
CA ALA A 139 10.26 -3.10 -6.51
C ALA A 139 10.60 -1.69 -5.97
N ILE A 140 10.80 -1.55 -4.66
CA ILE A 140 11.19 -0.26 -4.04
C ILE A 140 12.62 0.12 -4.43
N GLN A 141 13.56 -0.83 -4.44
CA GLN A 141 14.96 -0.59 -4.76
C GLN A 141 15.18 -0.21 -6.23
N ASN A 142 14.43 -0.82 -7.15
CA ASN A 142 14.53 -0.57 -8.59
C ASN A 142 13.53 0.49 -9.09
N GLY A 143 12.54 0.86 -8.29
CA GLY A 143 11.53 1.90 -8.58
C GLY A 143 12.06 3.34 -8.50
N GLY A 144 13.30 3.59 -8.93
CA GLY A 144 13.95 4.90 -8.84
C GLY A 144 13.18 6.02 -9.55
N ARG A 145 13.01 7.15 -8.87
CA ARG A 145 12.53 8.43 -9.44
C ARG A 145 13.42 8.84 -10.63
N ARG A 146 12.89 8.75 -11.85
CA ARG A 146 13.27 9.71 -12.90
C ARG A 146 12.52 11.02 -12.60
N GLY A 147 13.24 12.04 -12.18
CA GLY A 147 12.73 13.42 -12.16
C GLY A 147 12.66 14.05 -10.77
N ARG A 148 13.46 15.10 -10.60
CA ARG A 148 13.43 16.07 -9.52
C ARG A 148 12.20 16.97 -9.75
N THR A 149 11.11 16.77 -9.02
CA THR A 149 10.08 17.80 -8.86
C THR A 149 9.47 17.68 -7.47
N THR A 150 9.42 18.81 -6.79
CA THR A 150 8.81 19.09 -5.49
C THR A 150 7.54 18.28 -5.28
N LEU A 151 7.63 17.26 -4.42
CA LEU A 151 6.46 16.53 -3.93
C LEU A 151 6.28 16.91 -2.47
N THR A 152 5.17 17.59 -2.19
CA THR A 152 4.63 17.84 -0.86
C THR A 152 4.70 16.54 -0.05
N GLN A 153 5.53 16.55 0.98
CA GLN A 153 5.58 15.47 1.96
C GLN A 153 4.24 15.47 2.69
N ILE A 154 3.39 14.50 2.40
CA ILE A 154 2.42 14.04 3.40
C ILE A 154 3.15 12.89 4.09
N PHE A 155 3.78 13.24 5.21
CA PHE A 155 4.31 12.26 6.16
C PHE A 155 3.18 11.39 6.68
#